data_AF-A0A661PKG2-F1
#
_entry.id   AF-A0A661PKG2-F1
#
_cell.length_a   1.000
_cell.length_b   1.000
_cell.length_c   1.000
_cell.angle_alpha   90.00
_cell.angle_beta   90.00
_cell.angle_gamma   90.00
#
_symmetry.space_group_name_H-M   'P 1'
#
loop_
_entity.id
_entity.type
_entity.pdbx_description
1 polymer ?
#
loop_
_entity_poly.entity_id
_entity_poly.type
_entity_poly.pdbx_seq_one_letter_code
_entity_poly.pdbx_strand_id
1 'polypeptide(L)'
;MDSGNFLQIIGIGLTGAGRQVLQIALIVIPLMVVMQFLEELNILKKVSRHLEKVVSVLGISGAGALPLLVGMTLGLAYGAGMIIKYGKDGKLTHREMILIITFLSLNHSLFEDVLLFVAIGAQGTVLQVIRMAAAILVTASLARFLKPDAHIEHT
;
A
#
# COMPACT_ATOMS: atom_id res chain seq x y z
N MET A 1 -41.89 -16.03 15.62
CA MET A 1 -40.97 -14.97 15.15
C MET A 1 -41.80 -14.03 14.29
N ASP A 2 -42.14 -12.85 14.80
CA ASP A 2 -42.98 -11.88 14.09
C ASP A 2 -42.23 -11.33 12.86
N SER A 3 -42.85 -11.49 11.69
CA SER A 3 -42.36 -10.98 10.41
C SER A 3 -42.14 -9.46 10.39
N GLY A 4 -42.83 -8.72 11.28
CA GLY A 4 -42.64 -7.28 11.48
C GLY A 4 -41.26 -6.91 12.06
N ASN A 5 -40.69 -7.74 12.94
CA ASN A 5 -39.36 -7.49 13.49
C ASN A 5 -38.25 -7.79 12.48
N PHE A 6 -38.45 -8.80 11.62
CA PHE A 6 -37.45 -9.18 10.62
C PHE A 6 -37.24 -8.11 9.54
N LEU A 7 -38.32 -7.56 9.00
CA LEU A 7 -38.25 -6.46 8.01
C LEU A 7 -37.63 -5.20 8.62
N GLN A 8 -37.87 -4.94 9.90
CA GLN A 8 -37.32 -3.79 10.61
C GLN A 8 -35.80 -3.93 10.83
N ILE A 9 -35.33 -5.13 11.17
CA ILE A 9 -33.90 -5.44 11.31
C ILE A 9 -33.18 -5.25 9.95
N ILE A 10 -33.79 -5.71 8.85
CA ILE A 10 -33.23 -5.49 7.51
C ILE A 10 -33.18 -4.00 7.17
N GLY A 11 -34.23 -3.23 7.45
CA GLY A 11 -34.27 -1.79 7.19
C GLY A 11 -33.20 -1.00 7.97
N ILE A 12 -33.00 -1.35 9.24
CA ILE A 12 -31.94 -0.75 10.08
C ILE A 12 -30.56 -1.14 9.56
N GLY A 13 -30.37 -2.40 9.15
CA GLY A 13 -29.12 -2.88 8.56
C GLY A 13 -28.77 -2.15 7.26
N LEU A 14 -29.75 -1.99 6.35
CA LEU A 14 -29.55 -1.33 5.06
C LEU A 14 -29.20 0.15 5.22
N THR A 15 -29.90 0.86 6.11
CA THR A 15 -29.66 2.28 6.37
C THR A 15 -28.32 2.51 7.08
N GLY A 16 -27.97 1.64 8.03
CA GLY A 16 -26.66 1.64 8.69
C GLY A 16 -25.51 1.38 7.71
N ALA A 17 -25.64 0.36 6.86
CA ALA A 17 -24.64 0.03 5.84
C ALA A 17 -24.50 1.16 4.81
N GLY A 18 -25.60 1.72 4.32
CA GLY A 18 -25.57 2.84 3.37
C GLY A 18 -24.88 4.07 3.94
N ARG A 19 -25.13 4.39 5.23
CA ARG A 19 -24.45 5.48 5.93
C ARG A 19 -22.95 5.24 6.08
N GLN A 20 -22.52 4.02 6.39
CA GLN A 20 -21.10 3.68 6.49
C GLN A 20 -20.39 3.77 5.14
N VAL A 21 -20.99 3.24 4.07
CA VAL A 21 -20.42 3.33 2.72
C VAL A 21 -20.25 4.79 2.31
N LEU A 22 -21.24 5.65 2.56
CA LEU A 22 -21.15 7.08 2.31
C LEU A 22 -20.01 7.74 3.11
N GLN A 23 -19.90 7.42 4.41
CA GLN A 23 -18.85 7.98 5.26
C GLN A 23 -17.46 7.59 4.79
N ILE A 24 -17.24 6.32 4.44
CA ILE A 24 -15.99 5.81 3.89
C ILE A 24 -15.67 6.49 2.55
N ALA A 25 -16.65 6.55 1.64
CA ALA A 25 -16.47 7.17 0.33
C ALA A 25 -16.08 8.66 0.42
N LEU A 26 -16.72 9.40 1.34
CA LEU A 26 -16.41 10.82 1.58
C LEU A 26 -14.99 11.05 2.12
N ILE A 27 -14.34 10.03 2.69
CA ILE A 27 -12.98 10.12 3.20
C ILE A 27 -11.97 9.63 2.16
N VAL A 28 -12.23 8.46 1.57
CA VAL A 28 -11.29 7.80 0.65
C VAL A 28 -11.23 8.52 -0.69
N ILE A 29 -12.36 8.96 -1.25
CA ILE A 29 -12.35 9.59 -2.58
C ILE A 29 -11.50 10.88 -2.57
N PRO A 30 -11.70 11.85 -1.65
CA PRO A 30 -10.85 13.03 -1.61
C PRO A 30 -9.39 12.70 -1.31
N LEU A 31 -9.13 11.73 -0.43
CA LEU A 31 -7.77 11.28 -0.14
C LEU A 31 -7.08 10.77 -1.41
N MET A 32 -7.73 9.88 -2.16
CA MET A 32 -7.18 9.32 -3.40
C MET A 32 -6.92 10.38 -4.45
N VAL A 33 -7.82 11.35 -4.59
CA VAL A 33 -7.62 12.50 -5.50
C VAL A 33 -6.38 13.30 -5.10
N VAL A 34 -6.24 13.66 -3.81
CA VAL A 34 -5.06 14.39 -3.31
C VAL A 34 -3.79 13.59 -3.58
N MET A 35 -3.81 12.28 -3.30
CA MET A 35 -2.63 11.44 -3.45
C MET A 35 -2.24 11.26 -4.93
N GLN A 36 -3.22 11.18 -5.84
CA GLN A 36 -2.98 11.21 -7.29
C GLN A 36 -2.33 12.53 -7.71
N PHE A 37 -2.79 13.69 -7.21
CA PHE A 37 -2.12 14.96 -7.46
C PHE A 37 -0.66 14.97 -6.96
N LEU A 38 -0.37 14.39 -5.78
CA LEU A 38 1.01 14.30 -5.28
C LEU A 38 1.92 13.50 -6.22
N GLU A 39 1.40 12.44 -6.85
CA GLU A 39 2.13 11.65 -7.82
C GLU A 39 2.37 12.43 -9.12
N GLU A 40 1.34 13.08 -9.66
CA GLU A 40 1.45 13.91 -10.87
C GLU A 40 2.43 15.08 -10.71
N LEU A 41 2.44 15.71 -9.53
CA LEU A 41 3.39 16.76 -9.17
C LEU A 41 4.82 16.25 -8.93
N ASN A 42 5.07 14.95 -9.14
CA ASN A 42 6.34 14.27 -8.92
C ASN A 42 6.86 14.43 -7.47
N ILE A 43 5.97 14.66 -6.51
CA ILE A 43 6.34 14.80 -5.09
C ILE A 43 6.82 13.45 -4.58
N LEU A 44 6.09 12.37 -4.89
CA LEU A 44 6.51 11.02 -4.50
C LEU A 44 7.88 10.65 -5.10
N LYS A 45 8.18 11.07 -6.35
CA LYS A 45 9.52 10.91 -6.95
C LYS A 45 10.62 11.69 -6.23
N LYS A 46 10.32 12.83 -5.60
CA LYS A 46 11.28 13.57 -4.77
C LYS A 46 11.48 12.89 -3.42
N VAL A 47 10.41 12.38 -2.83
CA VAL A 47 10.44 11.64 -1.56
C VAL A 47 11.14 10.28 -1.72
N SER A 48 10.94 9.60 -2.85
CA SER A 48 11.54 8.29 -3.12
C SER A 48 13.07 8.33 -3.06
N ARG A 49 13.70 9.43 -3.49
CA ARG A 49 15.16 9.61 -3.38
C ARG A 49 15.68 9.56 -1.95
N HIS A 50 14.88 10.03 -0.99
CA HIS A 50 15.23 9.95 0.43
C HIS A 50 15.01 8.54 0.98
N LEU A 51 14.07 7.78 0.38
CA LEU A 51 13.78 6.39 0.73
C LEU A 51 14.76 5.38 0.13
N GLU A 52 15.58 5.76 -0.86
CA GLU A 52 16.58 4.86 -1.47
C GLU A 52 17.46 4.16 -0.42
N LYS A 53 17.92 4.92 0.60
CA LYS A 53 18.71 4.35 1.70
C LYS A 53 17.92 3.37 2.57
N VAL A 54 16.63 3.64 2.77
CA VAL A 54 15.75 2.80 3.59
C VAL A 54 15.46 1.48 2.89
N VAL A 55 15.14 1.52 1.59
CA VAL A 55 14.85 0.31 0.81
C VAL A 55 16.09 -0.53 0.54
N SER A 56 17.27 0.08 0.53
CA SER A 56 18.54 -0.64 0.45
C SER A 56 18.74 -1.61 1.62
N VAL A 57 18.27 -1.27 2.83
CA VAL A 57 18.30 -2.17 4.00
C VAL A 57 17.43 -3.41 3.78
N LEU A 58 16.38 -3.29 2.97
CA LEU A 58 15.50 -4.40 2.58
C LEU A 58 16.07 -5.23 1.41
N GLY A 59 17.28 -4.91 0.93
CA GLY A 59 17.91 -5.58 -0.20
C GLY A 59 17.30 -5.19 -1.54
N ILE A 60 16.71 -4.00 -1.64
CA ILE A 60 16.12 -3.42 -2.86
C ILE A 60 16.98 -2.23 -3.30
N SER A 61 17.31 -2.12 -4.59
CA SER A 61 18.03 -0.98 -5.15
C SER A 61 17.20 0.31 -5.11
N GLY A 62 17.85 1.47 -5.30
CA GLY A 62 17.17 2.76 -5.33
C GLY A 62 16.06 2.85 -6.38
N ALA A 63 16.16 2.09 -7.47
CA ALA A 63 15.11 2.00 -8.50
C ALA A 63 13.78 1.47 -7.96
N GLY A 64 13.81 0.63 -6.91
CA GLY A 64 12.62 0.10 -6.26
C GLY A 64 11.97 1.04 -5.24
N ALA A 65 12.63 2.14 -4.87
CA ALA A 65 12.11 3.08 -3.89
C ALA A 65 10.82 3.76 -4.36
N LEU A 66 10.74 4.14 -5.64
CA LEU A 66 9.54 4.78 -6.18
C LEU A 66 8.36 3.79 -6.31
N PRO A 67 8.49 2.61 -6.93
CA PRO A 67 7.42 1.61 -6.95
C PRO A 67 6.92 1.22 -5.56
N LEU A 68 7.83 1.07 -4.58
CA LEU A 68 7.46 0.79 -3.20
C LEU A 68 6.69 1.96 -2.58
N LEU A 69 7.19 3.19 -2.71
CA LEU A 69 6.52 4.37 -2.15
C LEU A 69 5.14 4.57 -2.76
N VAL A 70 5.02 4.53 -4.09
CA VAL A 70 3.75 4.65 -4.80
C VAL A 70 2.78 3.56 -4.35
N GLY A 71 3.27 2.33 -4.22
CA GLY A 71 2.47 1.21 -3.73
C GLY A 71 2.02 1.38 -2.29
N MET A 72 2.80 2.04 -1.42
CA MET A 72 2.44 2.30 -0.03
C MET A 72 1.47 3.48 0.13
N THR A 73 1.49 4.44 -0.79
CA THR A 73 0.72 5.68 -0.71
C THR A 73 -0.58 5.61 -1.51
N LEU A 74 -0.53 5.13 -2.75
CA LEU A 74 -1.65 5.04 -3.69
C LEU A 74 -2.32 3.67 -3.73
N GLY A 75 -1.76 2.68 -3.01
CA GLY A 75 -2.27 1.33 -3.00
C GLY A 75 -1.55 0.38 -3.96
N LEU A 76 -1.80 -0.92 -3.72
CA LEU A 76 -1.12 -2.01 -4.40
C LEU A 76 -1.35 -2.02 -5.92
N ALA A 77 -2.52 -1.62 -6.41
CA ALA A 77 -2.82 -1.62 -7.84
C ALA A 77 -1.90 -0.67 -8.62
N TYR A 78 -1.73 0.56 -8.13
CA TYR A 78 -0.79 1.54 -8.72
C TYR A 78 0.66 1.10 -8.53
N GLY A 79 1.02 0.64 -7.33
CA GLY A 79 2.34 0.08 -7.05
C GLY A 79 2.72 -1.06 -7.99
N ALA A 80 1.82 -2.02 -8.22
CA ALA A 80 2.01 -3.14 -9.13
C ALA A 80 2.23 -2.68 -10.57
N GLY A 81 1.49 -1.66 -11.04
CA GLY A 81 1.72 -1.05 -12.35
C GLY A 81 3.14 -0.49 -12.49
N MET A 82 3.65 0.18 -11.45
CA MET A 82 5.02 0.69 -11.40
C MET A 82 6.06 -0.43 -11.33
N ILE A 83 5.83 -1.49 -10.53
CA ILE A 83 6.71 -2.66 -10.44
C ILE A 83 6.84 -3.33 -11.82
N ILE A 84 5.72 -3.58 -12.50
CA ILE A 84 5.70 -4.19 -13.83
C ILE A 84 6.45 -3.32 -14.83
N LYS A 85 6.21 -2.00 -14.82
CA LYS A 85 6.91 -1.07 -15.69
C LYS A 85 8.42 -1.10 -15.46
N TYR A 86 8.85 -1.03 -14.21
CA TYR A 86 10.28 -1.01 -13.86
C TYR A 86 10.97 -2.35 -14.13
N GLY A 87 10.26 -3.47 -13.95
CA GLY A 87 10.75 -4.79 -14.36
C GLY A 87 10.93 -4.90 -15.88
N LYS A 88 9.97 -4.40 -16.66
CA LYS A 88 10.08 -4.35 -18.13
C LYS A 88 11.20 -3.42 -18.62
N ASP A 89 11.41 -2.30 -17.91
CA ASP A 89 12.50 -1.35 -18.19
C ASP A 89 13.89 -1.88 -17.76
N GLY A 90 14.00 -3.10 -17.22
CA GLY A 90 15.26 -3.68 -16.73
C GLY A 90 15.81 -3.01 -15.46
N LYS A 91 15.02 -2.13 -14.82
CA LYS A 91 15.42 -1.39 -13.61
C LYS A 91 15.28 -2.19 -12.32
N LEU A 92 14.49 -3.26 -12.35
CA LEU A 92 14.28 -4.16 -11.22
C LEU A 92 14.58 -5.60 -11.63
N THR A 93 15.34 -6.29 -10.80
CA THR A 93 15.54 -7.73 -10.88
C THR A 93 14.29 -8.48 -10.42
N HIS A 94 14.19 -9.76 -10.78
CA HIS A 94 13.07 -10.61 -10.35
C HIS A 94 13.00 -10.73 -8.83
N ARG A 95 14.14 -10.92 -8.16
CA ARG A 95 14.25 -10.83 -6.70
C ARG A 95 13.68 -9.53 -6.12
N GLU A 96 14.04 -8.37 -6.67
CA GLU A 96 13.57 -7.09 -6.14
C GLU A 96 12.05 -6.92 -6.31
N MET A 97 11.50 -7.34 -7.44
CA MET A 97 10.04 -7.33 -7.65
C MET A 97 9.31 -8.18 -6.60
N ILE A 98 9.86 -9.36 -6.27
CA ILE A 98 9.30 -10.23 -5.21
C ILE A 98 9.37 -9.55 -3.84
N LEU A 99 10.48 -8.88 -3.52
CA LEU A 99 10.62 -8.19 -2.23
C LEU A 99 9.65 -7.02 -2.10
N ILE A 100 9.49 -6.22 -3.16
CA ILE A 100 8.56 -5.09 -3.19
C ILE A 100 7.11 -5.60 -3.08
N ILE A 101 6.71 -6.59 -3.89
CA ILE A 101 5.33 -7.10 -3.85
C ILE A 101 5.02 -7.72 -2.47
N THR A 102 5.98 -8.43 -1.86
CA THR A 102 5.83 -9.01 -0.52
C THR A 102 5.62 -7.93 0.54
N PHE A 103 6.42 -6.87 0.49
CA PHE A 103 6.27 -5.74 1.39
C PHE A 103 4.89 -5.09 1.23
N LEU A 104 4.49 -4.79 -0.01
CA LEU A 104 3.20 -4.14 -0.30
C LEU A 104 2.01 -5.01 0.05
N SER A 105 2.11 -6.32 -0.10
CA SER A 105 1.04 -7.26 0.29
C SER A 105 0.71 -7.13 1.78
N LEU A 106 1.72 -6.85 2.61
CA LEU A 106 1.56 -6.62 4.05
C LEU A 106 1.19 -5.16 4.35
N ASN A 107 1.71 -4.21 3.56
CA ASN A 107 1.59 -2.78 3.82
C ASN A 107 1.57 -1.93 2.53
N HIS A 108 0.38 -1.68 1.97
CA HIS A 108 0.17 -0.87 0.74
C HIS A 108 -0.73 0.36 0.89
N SER A 109 -1.35 0.59 2.04
CA SER A 109 -2.30 1.69 2.20
C SER A 109 -2.00 2.46 3.49
N LEU A 110 -0.80 3.07 3.56
CA LEU A 110 -0.26 3.72 4.75
C LEU A 110 -1.19 4.80 5.32
N PHE A 111 -1.86 5.54 4.44
CA PHE A 111 -2.76 6.64 4.80
C PHE A 111 -4.21 6.19 4.83
N GLU A 112 -4.65 5.50 3.78
CA GLU A 112 -6.04 5.06 3.60
C GLU A 112 -6.50 4.17 4.76
N ASP A 113 -5.76 3.11 5.09
CA ASP A 113 -6.18 2.19 6.14
C ASP A 113 -6.25 2.89 7.50
N VAL A 114 -5.27 3.73 7.83
CA VAL A 114 -5.26 4.48 9.10
C VAL A 114 -6.45 5.42 9.20
N LEU A 115 -6.75 6.17 8.14
CA LEU A 115 -7.88 7.09 8.09
C LEU A 115 -9.21 6.34 8.19
N LEU A 116 -9.33 5.18 7.54
CA LEU A 116 -10.51 4.34 7.63
C LEU A 116 -10.73 3.82 9.06
N PHE A 117 -9.68 3.30 9.71
CA PHE A 117 -9.78 2.81 11.08
C PHE A 117 -10.12 3.93 12.06
N VAL A 118 -9.54 5.12 11.90
CA VAL A 118 -9.89 6.28 12.72
C VAL A 118 -11.34 6.71 12.49
N ALA A 119 -11.83 6.67 11.24
CA ALA A 119 -13.21 7.07 10.91
C ALA A 119 -14.28 6.17 11.55
N ILE A 120 -13.97 4.89 11.79
CA ILE A 120 -14.85 3.95 12.49
C ILE A 120 -14.58 3.88 14.01
N GLY A 121 -13.69 4.74 14.54
CA GLY A 121 -13.39 4.85 15.97
C GLY A 121 -12.32 3.90 16.50
N ALA A 122 -11.57 3.23 15.63
CA ALA A 122 -10.48 2.32 16.00
C ALA A 122 -9.11 3.04 16.05
N GLN A 123 -8.15 2.45 16.77
CA GLN A 123 -6.80 2.99 16.89
C GLN A 123 -5.93 2.62 15.68
N GLY A 124 -6.09 3.35 14.58
CA GLY A 124 -5.39 3.09 13.31
C GLY A 124 -3.86 3.07 13.42
N THR A 125 -3.27 3.86 14.31
CA THR A 125 -1.81 3.93 14.49
C THR A 125 -1.20 2.61 14.97
N VAL A 126 -1.84 1.93 15.92
CA VAL A 126 -1.32 0.66 16.47
C VAL A 126 -1.30 -0.41 15.38
N LEU A 127 -2.40 -0.52 14.63
CA LEU A 127 -2.50 -1.44 13.51
C LEU A 127 -1.41 -1.16 12.48
N GLN A 128 -1.20 0.11 12.13
CA GLN A 128 -0.23 0.49 11.11
C GLN A 128 1.22 0.23 11.53
N VAL A 129 1.56 0.43 12.81
CA VAL A 129 2.88 0.11 13.34
C VAL A 129 3.14 -1.39 13.27
N ILE A 130 2.17 -2.22 13.67
CA ILE A 130 2.31 -3.68 13.62
C ILE A 130 2.47 -4.15 12.18
N ARG A 131 1.68 -3.62 11.24
CA ARG A 131 1.79 -3.95 9.81
C ARG A 131 3.12 -3.54 9.22
N MET A 132 3.59 -2.34 9.53
CA MET A 132 4.90 -1.85 9.09
C MET A 132 6.02 -2.75 9.62
N ALA A 133 5.99 -3.11 10.90
CA ALA A 133 6.97 -4.00 11.50
C ALA A 133 6.94 -5.39 10.84
N ALA A 134 5.75 -5.97 10.65
CA ALA A 134 5.60 -7.26 9.97
C ALA A 134 6.12 -7.22 8.53
N ALA A 135 5.79 -6.17 7.77
CA ALA A 135 6.27 -5.99 6.40
C ALA A 135 7.80 -5.92 6.34
N ILE A 136 8.42 -5.13 7.22
CA ILE A 136 9.89 -5.03 7.29
C ILE A 136 10.51 -6.38 7.66
N LEU A 137 10.01 -7.05 8.71
CA LEU A 137 10.57 -8.30 9.19
C LEU A 137 10.46 -9.43 8.17
N VAL A 138 9.28 -9.59 7.54
CA VAL A 138 9.05 -10.63 6.54
C VAL A 138 9.88 -10.37 5.30
N THR A 139 9.87 -9.14 4.77
CA THR A 139 10.64 -8.79 3.57
C THR A 139 12.14 -8.90 3.82
N ALA A 140 12.65 -8.43 4.96
CA ALA A 140 14.07 -8.55 5.30
C ALA A 140 14.50 -10.02 5.50
N SER A 141 13.63 -10.86 6.09
CA SER A 141 13.88 -12.29 6.21
C SER A 141 13.91 -12.96 4.84
N LEU A 142 12.93 -12.67 3.99
CA LEU A 142 12.85 -13.19 2.63
C LEU A 142 14.04 -12.75 1.78
N ALA A 143 14.51 -11.52 1.94
CA ALA A 143 15.70 -10.99 1.27
C ALA A 143 16.98 -11.77 1.57
N ARG A 144 17.05 -12.45 2.72
CA ARG A 144 18.16 -13.36 3.08
C ARG A 144 18.04 -14.75 2.46
N PHE A 145 16.81 -15.23 2.24
CA PHE A 145 16.57 -16.54 1.61
C PHE A 145 16.62 -16.50 0.09
N LEU A 146 16.22 -15.38 -0.52
CA LEU A 146 16.29 -15.19 -1.96
C LEU A 146 17.74 -14.89 -2.38
N LYS A 147 18.31 -15.79 -3.19
CA LYS A 147 19.64 -15.59 -3.80
C LYS A 147 19.64 -14.32 -4.65
N PRO A 148 20.68 -13.48 -4.57
CA PRO A 148 20.83 -12.34 -5.45
C PRO A 148 20.85 -12.80 -6.91
N ASP A 149 19.92 -12.30 -7.72
CA ASP A 149 19.98 -12.46 -9.17
C ASP A 149 21.03 -11.51 -9.73
N ALA A 150 21.68 -11.86 -10.83
CA ALA A 150 22.61 -10.95 -11.50
C ALA A 150 21.87 -9.66 -11.91
N HIS A 151 22.44 -8.50 -11.58
CA HIS A 151 21.96 -7.24 -12.12
C HIS A 151 22.04 -7.32 -13.65
N ILE A 152 20.93 -7.02 -14.33
CA ILE A 152 20.92 -6.91 -15.78
C ILE A 152 21.74 -5.66 -16.13
N GLU A 153 23.01 -5.88 -16.48
CA GLU A 153 23.92 -4.83 -16.91
C GLU A 153 23.47 -4.36 -18.29
N HIS A 154 22.98 -3.12 -18.40
CA HIS A 154 22.71 -2.50 -19.69
C HIS A 154 23.83 -1.51 -20.01
N THR A 155 24.68 -1.94 -20.94
CA THR A 155 25.45 -1.06 -21.86
C THR A 155 24.52 -0.14 -22.64
#